data_AF-A0A8B3LPB5-F1
#
_entry.id   AF-A0A8B3LPB5-F1
#
_cell.length_a   1.000
_cell.length_b   1.000
_cell.length_c   1.000
_cell.angle_alpha   90.00
_cell.angle_beta   90.00
_cell.angle_gamma   90.00
#
_symmetry.space_group_name_H-M   'P 1'
#
loop_
_entity.id
_entity.type
_entity.pdbx_description
1 polymer ?
#
loop_
_entity_poly.entity_id
_entity_poly.type
_entity_poly.pdbx_seq_one_letter_code
_entity_poly.pdbx_strand_id
1 'polypeptide(L)'
;MLNAMTKDAAAQDATVDLQAEFEASNIDEVMDKLDRELVGLKPVKTRIREIAALLLVDRLRRKFGLTSGAPTLHMNFTGNPGTGKTTVALRMAEILH
;
A
#
# COMPACT_ATOMS: atom_id res chain seq x y z
N MET A 1 26.37 -18.70 -33.48
CA MET A 1 25.49 -17.56 -33.80
C MET A 1 24.07 -18.11 -33.96
N LEU A 2 23.07 -17.46 -33.33
CA LEU A 2 21.63 -17.79 -33.27
C LEU A 2 21.22 -18.99 -32.40
N ASN A 3 20.67 -18.73 -31.21
CA ASN A 3 19.21 -18.59 -30.99
C ASN A 3 18.89 -18.70 -29.47
N ALA A 4 18.62 -17.57 -28.81
CA ALA A 4 18.08 -17.54 -27.44
C ALA A 4 17.26 -16.26 -27.18
N MET A 5 16.56 -15.76 -28.22
CA MET A 5 15.77 -14.52 -28.18
C MET A 5 14.26 -14.76 -28.08
N THR A 6 13.84 -15.78 -27.32
CA THR A 6 12.42 -15.95 -26.98
C THR A 6 12.30 -16.41 -25.56
N LYS A 7 12.58 -15.51 -24.62
CA LYS A 7 12.02 -15.61 -23.27
C LYS A 7 10.99 -14.51 -23.12
N ASP A 8 9.74 -14.95 -23.04
CA ASP A 8 8.64 -14.26 -22.38
C ASP A 8 8.04 -13.04 -23.09
N ALA A 9 7.53 -13.26 -24.31
CA ALA A 9 6.51 -12.41 -24.92
C ALA A 9 5.10 -12.58 -24.28
N ALA A 10 4.98 -13.33 -23.18
CA ALA A 10 3.69 -13.73 -22.59
C ALA A 10 3.13 -12.76 -21.54
N ALA A 11 3.81 -11.67 -21.21
CA ALA A 11 3.40 -10.76 -20.12
C ALA A 11 2.61 -9.51 -20.57
N GLN A 12 2.31 -9.37 -21.87
CA GLN A 12 1.79 -8.10 -22.40
C GLN A 12 0.27 -7.89 -22.22
N ASP A 13 -0.49 -8.93 -21.92
CA ASP A 13 -1.97 -8.88 -21.77
C ASP A 13 -2.49 -9.35 -20.40
N ALA A 14 -1.65 -9.34 -19.36
CA ALA A 14 -2.10 -9.75 -18.03
C ALA A 14 -3.05 -8.70 -17.42
N THR A 15 -4.36 -8.99 -17.42
CA THR A 15 -5.37 -8.17 -16.75
C THR A 15 -5.34 -8.41 -15.24
N VAL A 16 -5.28 -7.33 -14.47
CA VAL A 16 -5.36 -7.37 -13.00
C VAL A 16 -6.68 -6.76 -12.55
N ASP A 17 -7.42 -7.49 -11.73
CA ASP A 17 -8.54 -6.94 -10.98
C ASP A 17 -8.00 -6.27 -9.71
N LEU A 18 -7.95 -4.94 -9.71
CA LEU A 18 -7.48 -4.16 -8.57
C LEU A 18 -8.41 -4.26 -7.36
N GLN A 19 -9.72 -4.45 -7.58
CA GLN A 19 -10.69 -4.56 -6.50
C GLN A 19 -10.50 -5.88 -5.75
N ALA A 20 -10.39 -6.98 -6.48
CA ALA A 20 -10.13 -8.29 -5.87
C ALA A 20 -8.79 -8.34 -5.12
N GLU A 21 -7.74 -7.71 -5.66
CA GLU A 21 -6.42 -7.64 -5.00
C GLU A 21 -6.44 -6.72 -3.75
N PHE A 22 -7.29 -5.69 -3.76
CA PHE A 22 -7.52 -4.84 -2.59
C PHE A 22 -8.30 -5.58 -1.50
N GLU A 23 -9.35 -6.32 -1.83
CA GLU A 23 -10.12 -7.14 -0.90
C GLU A 23 -9.29 -8.30 -0.31
N ALA A 24 -8.39 -8.88 -1.12
CA ALA A 24 -7.44 -9.89 -0.66
C ALA A 24 -6.32 -9.31 0.22
N SER A 25 -6.23 -7.98 0.33
CA SER A 25 -5.29 -7.30 1.21
C SER A 25 -5.90 -7.06 2.60
N ASN A 26 -5.05 -6.82 3.60
CA ASN A 26 -5.52 -6.46 4.95
C ASN A 26 -5.87 -4.97 5.12
N ILE A 27 -5.99 -4.21 4.02
CA ILE A 27 -6.11 -2.74 4.08
C ILE A 27 -7.43 -2.32 4.73
N ASP A 28 -8.54 -2.95 4.37
CA ASP A 28 -9.86 -2.59 4.93
C ASP A 28 -9.95 -2.86 6.43
N GLU A 29 -9.39 -3.96 6.91
CA GLU A 29 -9.38 -4.27 8.35
C GLU A 29 -8.61 -3.22 9.15
N VAL A 30 -7.46 -2.76 8.63
CA VAL A 30 -6.68 -1.72 9.30
C VAL A 30 -7.38 -0.37 9.24
N MET A 31 -8.02 -0.03 8.11
CA MET A 31 -8.80 1.20 7.99
C MET A 31 -10.00 1.20 8.94
N ASP A 32 -10.69 0.08 9.08
CA ASP A 32 -11.80 -0.09 10.01
C ASP A 32 -11.36 0.08 11.47
N LYS A 33 -10.23 -0.52 11.85
CA LYS A 33 -9.63 -0.33 13.18
C LYS A 33 -9.32 1.14 13.44
N LEU A 34 -8.70 1.81 12.47
CA LEU A 34 -8.37 3.22 12.56
C LEU A 34 -9.64 4.10 12.67
N ASP A 35 -10.71 3.74 11.97
CA ASP A 35 -11.98 4.45 12.01
C ASP A 35 -12.70 4.30 13.36
N ARG A 36 -12.64 3.11 13.97
CA ARG A 36 -13.25 2.84 15.28
C ARG A 36 -12.49 3.49 16.44
N GLU A 37 -11.16 3.48 16.39
CA GLU A 37 -10.34 3.92 17.53
C GLU A 37 -10.00 5.40 17.51
N LEU A 38 -10.01 6.05 16.35
CA LEU A 38 -9.67 7.45 16.20
C LEU A 38 -10.83 8.24 15.59
N VAL A 39 -11.47 9.05 16.42
CA VAL A 39 -12.50 10.00 15.99
C VAL A 39 -11.84 11.17 15.25
N GLY A 40 -12.33 11.48 14.06
CA GLY A 40 -11.79 12.56 13.22
C GLY A 40 -10.54 12.14 12.43
N LEU A 41 -9.55 13.03 12.34
CA LEU A 41 -8.28 12.82 11.62
C LEU A 41 -8.43 12.48 10.13
N LYS A 42 -9.43 13.04 9.45
CA LYS A 42 -9.67 12.83 8.01
C LYS A 42 -8.40 12.95 7.15
N PRO A 43 -7.53 13.97 7.31
CA PRO A 43 -6.30 14.08 6.51
C PRO A 43 -5.34 12.90 6.72
N VAL A 44 -5.25 12.39 7.95
CA VAL A 44 -4.41 11.23 8.28
C VAL A 44 -5.00 9.98 7.62
N LYS A 45 -6.30 9.72 7.81
CA LYS A 45 -6.99 8.56 7.25
C LYS A 45 -6.89 8.54 5.71
N THR A 46 -7.04 9.69 5.06
CA THR A 46 -6.82 9.83 3.61
C THR A 46 -5.40 9.44 3.23
N ARG A 47 -4.39 9.98 3.93
CA ARG A 47 -2.98 9.67 3.65
C ARG A 47 -2.67 8.19 3.80
N ILE A 48 -3.29 7.53 4.76
CA ILE A 48 -3.12 6.09 4.99
C ILE A 48 -3.68 5.29 3.81
N ARG A 49 -4.88 5.63 3.33
CA ARG A 49 -5.47 5.00 2.13
C ARG A 49 -4.58 5.18 0.89
N GLU A 50 -3.98 6.36 0.72
CA GLU A 50 -3.03 6.62 -0.39
C GLU A 50 -1.79 5.73 -0.33
N ILE A 51 -1.19 5.57 0.85
CA ILE A 51 -0.02 4.72 1.07
C ILE A 51 -0.38 3.25 0.80
N ALA A 52 -1.54 2.82 1.29
CA ALA A 52 -2.03 1.47 1.09
C ALA A 52 -2.25 1.14 -0.41
N ALA A 53 -2.84 2.08 -1.17
CA ALA A 53 -3.00 1.96 -2.61
C ALA A 53 -1.64 1.91 -3.34
N LEU A 54 -0.67 2.73 -2.93
CA LEU A 54 0.69 2.71 -3.49
C LEU A 54 1.36 1.34 -3.28
N LEU A 55 1.24 0.78 -2.08
CA LEU A 55 1.80 -0.53 -1.73
C LEU A 55 1.13 -1.68 -2.48
N LEU A 56 -0.18 -1.60 -2.71
CA LEU A 56 -0.92 -2.57 -3.52
C LEU A 56 -0.39 -2.59 -4.96
N VAL A 57 -0.28 -1.42 -5.60
CA VAL A 57 0.22 -1.30 -6.97
C VAL A 57 1.68 -1.75 -7.07
N ASP A 58 2.51 -1.43 -6.07
CA ASP A 58 3.90 -1.89 -6.02
C ASP A 58 4.01 -3.43 -5.93
N ARG A 59 3.19 -4.07 -5.09
CA ARG A 59 3.10 -5.53 -5.01
C ARG A 59 2.72 -6.15 -6.36
N LEU A 60 1.75 -5.55 -7.04
CA LEU A 60 1.31 -6.00 -8.36
C LEU A 60 2.43 -5.85 -9.40
N ARG A 61 3.11 -4.70 -9.45
CA ARG A 61 4.27 -4.50 -10.33
C ARG A 61 5.33 -5.58 -10.12
N ARG A 62 5.65 -5.91 -8.87
CA ARG A 62 6.58 -7.00 -8.53
C ARG A 62 6.07 -8.37 -9.00
N LYS A 63 4.77 -8.67 -8.85
CA LYS A 63 4.13 -9.91 -9.34
C LYS A 63 4.27 -10.09 -10.85
N PHE A 64 4.30 -9.00 -11.62
CA PHE A 64 4.50 -9.01 -13.07
C PHE A 64 5.97 -8.86 -13.51
N GLY A 65 6.93 -8.88 -12.58
CA GLY A 65 8.35 -8.70 -12.90
C GLY A 65 8.68 -7.30 -13.42
N LEU A 66 7.80 -6.32 -13.22
CA LEU A 66 8.07 -4.93 -13.55
C LEU A 66 9.05 -4.36 -12.52
N THR A 67 10.07 -3.64 -12.98
CA THR A 67 11.05 -3.00 -12.08
C THR A 67 10.34 -1.99 -11.19
N SER A 68 10.30 -2.26 -9.88
CA SER A 68 9.94 -1.26 -8.88
C SER A 68 11.00 -1.22 -7.79
N GLY A 69 11.50 -0.02 -7.49
CA GLY A 69 12.20 0.21 -6.24
C GLY A 69 11.17 0.33 -5.12
N ALA A 70 11.47 -0.20 -3.94
CA ALA A 70 10.58 -0.05 -2.79
C ALA A 70 10.34 1.46 -2.53
N PRO A 71 9.08 1.92 -2.42
CA PRO A 71 8.81 3.31 -2.13
C PRO A 71 9.37 3.69 -0.75
N THR A 72 9.96 4.87 -0.65
CA THR A 72 10.34 5.44 0.65
C THR A 72 9.10 5.92 1.39
N LEU A 73 8.89 5.42 2.61
CA LEU A 73 7.69 5.65 3.42
C LEU A 73 8.01 6.33 4.76
N HIS A 74 9.06 7.16 4.80
CA HIS A 74 9.34 7.98 5.98
C HIS A 74 8.24 9.03 6.19
N MET A 75 7.81 9.22 7.44
CA MET A 75 6.70 10.10 7.79
C MET A 75 7.06 10.95 9.02
N ASN A 76 6.48 12.14 9.11
CA ASN A 76 6.53 13.01 10.29
C ASN A 76 5.11 13.34 10.74
N PHE A 77 4.75 13.01 11.98
CA PHE A 77 3.45 13.32 12.56
C PHE A 77 3.55 14.60 13.40
N THR A 78 2.87 15.66 12.96
CA THR A 78 2.88 16.97 13.64
C THR A 78 1.51 17.29 14.25
N GLY A 79 1.52 18.06 15.35
CA GLY A 79 0.29 18.52 16.02
C GLY A 79 0.40 18.60 17.54
N ASN A 80 -0.60 19.23 18.17
CA ASN A 80 -0.66 19.46 19.62
C ASN A 80 -0.61 18.15 20.44
N PRO A 81 -0.17 18.17 21.71
CA PRO A 81 -0.28 17.02 22.60
C PRO A 81 -1.72 16.47 22.67
N GLY A 82 -1.89 15.15 22.76
CA GLY A 82 -3.20 14.52 22.85
C GLY A 82 -3.97 14.29 21.54
N THR A 83 -3.43 14.68 20.37
CA THR A 83 -4.11 14.52 19.06
C THR A 83 -3.95 13.14 18.41
N GLY A 84 -3.59 12.11 19.18
CA GLY A 84 -3.54 10.72 18.68
C GLY A 84 -2.33 10.34 17.81
N LYS A 85 -1.28 11.18 17.70
CA LYS A 85 -0.08 10.91 16.88
C LYS A 85 0.54 9.52 17.13
N THR A 86 0.70 9.12 18.39
CA THR A 86 1.28 7.82 18.75
C THR A 86 0.40 6.65 18.31
N THR A 87 -0.92 6.78 18.50
CA THR A 87 -1.89 5.76 18.05
C THR A 87 -1.85 5.58 16.54
N VAL A 88 -1.79 6.69 15.79
CA VAL A 88 -1.62 6.66 14.33
C VAL A 88 -0.33 5.93 13.93
N ALA A 89 0.80 6.24 14.59
CA ALA A 89 2.07 5.61 14.28
C ALA A 89 2.06 4.08 14.50
N LEU A 90 1.42 3.61 15.57
CA LEU A 90 1.27 2.17 15.84
C LEU A 90 0.46 1.46 14.75
N ARG A 91 -0.66 2.06 14.31
CA ARG A 91 -1.46 1.50 13.21
C ARG A 91 -0.72 1.51 11.88
N MET A 92 0.10 2.54 11.63
CA MET A 92 0.96 2.55 10.45
C MET A 92 1.99 1.43 10.45
N ALA A 93 2.52 1.04 11.62
CA ALA A 93 3.41 -0.10 11.70
C ALA A 93 2.73 -1.41 11.26
N GLU A 94 1.43 -1.59 11.54
CA GLU A 94 0.65 -2.76 11.11
C GLU A 94 0.42 -2.81 9.58
N ILE A 95 0.39 -1.65 8.90
CA ILE A 95 0.20 -1.57 7.44
C ILE A 95 1.50 -1.84 6.68
N LEU A 96 2.62 -1.44 7.28
CA LEU A 96 3.94 -1.46 6.64
C LEU A 96 4.72 -2.77 6.86
N HIS A 97 4.29 -3.61 7.82
CA HIS A 97 4.85 -4.94 8.07
C HIS A 97 4.09 -6.04 7.32
#